data_AF-A0A3A1YBQ1-F1
#
_entry.id   AF-A0A3A1YBQ1-F1
#
_cell.length_a   1.000
_cell.length_b   1.000
_cell.length_c   1.000
_cell.angle_alpha   90.00
_cell.angle_beta   90.00
_cell.angle_gamma   90.00
#
_symmetry.space_group_name_H-M   'P 1'
#
loop_
_entity.id
_entity.type
_entity.pdbx_description
1 polymer ?
#
loop_
_entity_poly.entity_id
_entity_poly.type
_entity_poly.pdbx_seq_one_letter_code
_entity_poly.pdbx_strand_id
1 'polypeptide(L)'
;MADTASLTKSSQEIPLGNYQTNLSFIVDTPKQKAVKITLIFFQTNNESELLNLIHAQFAQSLAAKAQEQCINDFYVINPAAWGHYSVALRDALLGVQAKLVEVHLSNIHQREAFRHHSYLQDIAQGVICGLGAKGYNMALNYWLDSVSW
;
A
#
# COMPACT_ATOMS: atom_id res chain seq x y z
N MET A 1 -12.27 26.59 13.79
CA MET A 1 -11.16 26.22 14.68
C MET A 1 -10.75 24.82 14.27
N ALA A 2 -9.63 24.69 13.55
CA ALA A 2 -9.14 23.41 13.07
C ALA A 2 -8.38 22.76 14.22
N ASP A 3 -8.97 21.69 14.78
CA ASP A 3 -8.42 20.98 15.92
C ASP A 3 -7.18 20.19 15.48
N THR A 4 -6.18 20.18 16.34
CA THR A 4 -4.81 19.74 16.05
C THR A 4 -4.74 18.25 15.69
N ALA A 5 -4.32 17.94 14.46
CA ALA A 5 -3.95 16.57 14.08
C ALA A 5 -2.68 16.16 14.84
N SER A 6 -2.82 15.32 15.87
CA SER A 6 -1.66 14.71 16.54
C SER A 6 -1.17 13.51 15.72
N LEU A 7 -0.04 13.68 15.03
CA LEU A 7 0.65 12.61 14.32
C LEU A 7 1.49 11.80 15.31
N THR A 8 1.22 10.50 15.43
CA THR A 8 2.08 9.58 16.20
C THR A 8 2.92 8.76 15.22
N LYS A 9 4.25 8.89 15.29
CA LYS A 9 5.20 8.13 14.48
C LYS A 9 5.91 7.08 15.33
N SER A 10 5.88 5.82 14.90
CA SER A 10 6.79 4.79 15.42
C SER A 10 7.57 4.15 14.26
N SER A 11 8.84 3.82 14.49
CA SER A 11 9.75 3.31 13.45
C SER A 11 10.50 2.11 14.00
N GLN A 12 10.70 1.08 13.18
CA GLN A 12 11.57 -0.05 13.47
C GLN A 12 12.52 -0.25 12.29
N GLU A 13 13.82 -0.33 12.57
CA GLU A 13 14.80 -0.71 11.54
C GLU A 13 14.70 -2.20 11.27
N ILE A 14 14.69 -2.55 9.98
CA ILE A 14 14.81 -3.92 9.51
C ILE A 14 16.21 -4.03 8.90
N PRO A 15 16.99 -5.10 9.16
CA PRO A 15 18.37 -5.18 8.69
C PRO A 15 18.51 -4.97 7.16
N LEU A 16 19.67 -4.45 6.72
CA LEU A 16 20.09 -4.31 5.30
C LEU A 16 19.28 -3.34 4.42
N GLY A 17 19.31 -2.04 4.73
CA GLY A 17 18.75 -0.99 3.85
C GLY A 17 17.22 -1.01 3.73
N ASN A 18 16.56 -1.91 4.45
CA ASN A 18 15.13 -2.07 4.57
C ASN A 18 14.60 -1.14 5.67
N TYR A 19 13.35 -0.71 5.59
CA TYR A 19 12.75 0.09 6.65
C TYR A 19 11.26 -0.20 6.81
N GLN A 20 10.79 -0.12 8.06
CA GLN A 20 9.37 -0.11 8.38
C GLN A 20 9.05 1.04 9.33
N THR A 21 8.02 1.81 9.00
CA THR A 21 7.50 2.84 9.89
C THR A 21 5.99 2.92 9.75
N ASN A 22 5.32 3.30 10.83
CA ASN A 22 3.91 3.58 10.81
C ASN A 22 3.61 5.02 11.24
N LEU A 23 2.55 5.57 10.67
CA LEU A 23 2.03 6.88 10.98
C LEU A 23 0.52 6.76 11.13
N SER A 24 0.01 7.08 12.32
CA SER A 24 -1.44 7.16 12.55
C SER A 24 -1.86 8.61 12.68
N PHE A 25 -2.97 8.95 12.02
CA PHE A 25 -3.60 10.27 12.08
C PHE A 25 -5.10 10.18 11.80
N ILE A 26 -5.79 11.25 12.14
CA ILE A 26 -7.22 11.40 11.86
C ILE A 26 -7.36 12.30 10.64
N VAL A 27 -8.17 11.89 9.68
CA VAL A 27 -8.52 12.70 8.50
C VAL A 27 -10.00 12.98 8.47
N ASP A 28 -10.35 14.18 7.99
CA ASP A 28 -11.68 14.43 7.47
C ASP A 28 -11.70 13.99 6.01
N THR A 29 -12.69 13.18 5.65
CA THR A 29 -12.92 12.79 4.26
C THR A 29 -14.10 13.59 3.71
N PRO A 30 -14.24 13.71 2.38
CA PRO A 30 -15.40 14.37 1.77
C PRO A 30 -16.75 13.79 2.22
N LYS A 31 -16.78 12.52 2.66
CA LYS A 31 -18.00 11.80 3.02
C LYS A 31 -18.24 11.68 4.54
N GLN A 32 -17.21 11.80 5.37
CA GLN A 32 -17.32 11.61 6.82
C GLN A 32 -16.28 12.44 7.59
N LYS A 33 -16.70 12.99 8.73
CA LYS A 33 -15.82 13.69 9.67
C LYS A 33 -15.09 12.68 10.55
N ALA A 34 -13.78 12.84 10.70
CA ALA A 34 -12.88 12.11 11.59
C ALA A 34 -12.80 10.57 11.40
N VAL A 35 -11.99 10.12 10.44
CA VAL A 35 -11.59 8.71 10.27
C VAL A 35 -10.15 8.52 10.74
N LYS A 36 -9.90 7.49 11.56
CA LYS A 36 -8.54 7.10 11.97
C LYS A 36 -7.89 6.26 10.88
N ILE A 37 -6.74 6.73 10.39
CA ILE A 37 -5.95 6.04 9.38
C ILE A 37 -4.59 5.71 9.96
N THR A 38 -4.11 4.51 9.66
CA THR A 38 -2.74 4.08 9.97
C THR A 38 -2.06 3.73 8.66
N LEU A 39 -1.05 4.51 8.30
CA LEU A 39 -0.18 4.20 7.17
C LEU A 39 0.97 3.33 7.68
N ILE A 40 1.21 2.21 6.99
CA ILE A 40 2.35 1.33 7.22
C ILE A 40 3.23 1.45 5.99
N PHE A 41 4.41 2.02 6.16
CA PHE A 41 5.45 2.09 5.14
C PHE A 41 6.39 0.93 5.33
N PHE A 42 6.69 0.25 4.24
CA PHE A 42 7.63 -0.86 4.23
C PHE A 42 8.40 -0.89 2.92
N GLN A 43 9.71 -1.08 3.02
CA GLN A 43 10.56 -1.37 1.87
C GLN A 43 11.53 -2.48 2.25
N THR A 44 11.71 -3.42 1.32
CA THR A 44 12.71 -4.47 1.42
C THR A 44 13.29 -4.79 0.05
N ASN A 45 14.52 -5.32 0.03
CA ASN A 45 15.12 -5.96 -1.15
C ASN A 45 14.96 -7.49 -1.15
N ASN A 46 14.33 -8.04 -0.12
CA ASN A 46 14.08 -9.46 0.04
C ASN A 46 12.60 -9.77 -0.22
N GLU A 47 12.33 -10.50 -1.29
CA GLU A 47 10.96 -10.84 -1.69
C GLU A 47 10.22 -11.57 -0.57
N SER A 48 10.86 -12.54 0.08
CA SER A 48 10.24 -13.30 1.17
C SER A 48 9.81 -12.42 2.34
N GLU A 49 10.54 -11.35 2.63
CA GLU A 49 10.14 -10.40 3.68
C GLU A 49 8.88 -9.63 3.32
N LEU A 50 8.74 -9.21 2.04
CA LEU A 50 7.51 -8.56 1.57
C LEU A 50 6.32 -9.51 1.63
N LEU A 51 6.48 -10.76 1.19
CA LEU A 51 5.42 -11.78 1.26
C LEU A 51 4.99 -12.05 2.70
N ASN A 52 5.97 -12.22 3.60
CA ASN A 52 5.71 -12.43 5.02
C ASN A 52 4.97 -11.25 5.65
N LEU A 53 5.34 -10.01 5.29
CA LEU A 53 4.62 -8.83 5.76
C LEU A 53 3.17 -8.83 5.29
N ILE A 54 2.92 -9.08 4.00
CA ILE A 54 1.56 -9.11 3.44
C ILE A 54 0.67 -10.09 4.22
N HIS A 55 1.16 -11.31 4.44
CA HIS A 55 0.43 -12.31 5.22
C HIS A 55 0.25 -11.92 6.69
N ALA A 56 1.28 -11.35 7.33
CA ALA A 56 1.21 -10.91 8.71
C ALA A 56 0.20 -9.77 8.91
N GLN A 57 0.15 -8.80 8.00
CA GLN A 57 -0.82 -7.70 8.03
C GLN A 57 -2.24 -8.20 7.81
N PHE A 58 -2.43 -9.14 6.88
CA PHE A 58 -3.73 -9.77 6.70
C PHE A 58 -4.21 -10.50 7.96
N ALA A 59 -3.34 -11.28 8.61
CA ALA A 59 -3.67 -11.97 9.85
C ALA A 59 -4.04 -10.99 10.98
N GLN A 60 -3.30 -9.87 11.12
CA GLN A 60 -3.64 -8.80 12.07
C GLN A 60 -5.00 -8.17 11.76
N SER A 61 -5.28 -7.94 10.48
CA SER A 61 -6.55 -7.34 10.03
C SER A 61 -7.74 -8.27 10.27
N LEU A 62 -7.56 -9.58 10.10
CA LEU A 62 -8.56 -10.57 10.48
C LEU A 62 -8.82 -10.58 12.00
N ALA A 63 -7.76 -10.52 12.81
CA ALA A 63 -7.89 -10.47 14.26
C ALA A 63 -8.62 -9.19 14.73
N ALA A 64 -8.32 -8.04 14.11
CA ALA A 64 -9.00 -6.78 14.38
C ALA A 64 -10.49 -6.83 13.99
N LYS A 65 -10.82 -7.41 12.82
CA LYS A 65 -12.22 -7.61 12.39
C LYS A 65 -13.00 -8.54 13.34
N ALA A 66 -12.35 -9.57 13.88
CA ALA A 66 -12.96 -10.45 14.89
C ALA A 66 -13.26 -9.72 16.22
N GLN A 67 -12.57 -8.60 16.48
CA GLN A 67 -12.84 -7.68 17.60
C GLN A 67 -13.82 -6.57 17.22
N GLU A 68 -14.62 -6.76 16.16
CA GLU A 68 -15.61 -5.81 15.65
C GLU A 68 -15.02 -4.45 15.23
N GLN A 69 -13.71 -4.38 14.94
CA GLN A 69 -13.09 -3.18 14.41
C GLN A 69 -13.36 -3.07 12.91
N CYS A 70 -13.82 -1.89 12.47
CA CYS A 70 -14.00 -1.59 11.05
C CYS A 70 -12.62 -1.34 10.41
N ILE A 71 -12.04 -2.38 9.80
CA ILE A 71 -10.76 -2.33 9.10
C ILE A 71 -10.99 -2.49 7.60
N ASN A 72 -10.51 -1.51 6.82
CA ASN A 72 -10.53 -1.54 5.35
C ASN A 72 -9.10 -1.40 4.82
N ASP A 73 -8.44 -2.54 4.63
CA ASP A 73 -7.07 -2.59 4.15
C ASP A 73 -6.97 -2.17 2.69
N PHE A 74 -5.93 -1.39 2.39
CA PHE A 74 -5.62 -0.94 1.05
C PHE A 74 -4.11 -0.86 0.86
N TYR A 75 -3.65 -1.31 -0.31
CA TYR A 75 -2.24 -1.43 -0.61
C TYR A 75 -1.85 -0.44 -1.71
N VAL A 76 -0.84 0.39 -1.43
CA VAL A 76 -0.16 1.20 -2.46
C VAL A 76 1.20 0.55 -2.70
N ILE A 77 1.34 -0.18 -3.81
CA ILE A 77 2.51 -1.02 -4.05
C ILE A 77 3.31 -0.49 -5.22
N ASN A 78 4.60 -0.26 -4.98
CA ASN A 78 5.59 -0.18 -6.03
C ASN A 78 6.42 -1.46 -5.99
N PRO A 79 6.16 -2.42 -6.90
CA PRO A 79 6.86 -3.70 -6.87
C PRO A 79 8.27 -3.57 -7.48
N ALA A 80 8.64 -2.40 -8.02
CA ALA A 80 9.87 -2.18 -8.76
C ALA A 80 10.11 -3.31 -9.79
N ALA A 81 11.20 -4.05 -9.67
CA ALA A 81 11.50 -5.16 -10.58
C ALA A 81 10.53 -6.34 -10.40
N TRP A 82 10.00 -6.59 -9.19
CA TRP A 82 9.11 -7.71 -8.89
C TRP A 82 7.82 -7.68 -9.69
N GLY A 83 7.36 -6.49 -10.13
CA GLY A 83 6.18 -6.39 -10.99
C GLY A 83 6.35 -7.20 -12.27
N HIS A 84 7.57 -7.30 -12.79
CA HIS A 84 7.84 -7.94 -14.08
C HIS A 84 8.10 -9.45 -13.99
N TYR A 85 8.23 -10.04 -12.80
CA TYR A 85 8.58 -11.46 -12.68
C TYR A 85 8.00 -12.21 -11.47
N SER A 86 7.51 -11.52 -10.44
CA SER A 86 7.08 -12.16 -9.21
C SER A 86 5.62 -12.60 -9.29
N VAL A 87 5.42 -13.84 -9.70
CA VAL A 87 4.12 -14.52 -9.54
C VAL A 87 3.83 -14.77 -8.06
N ALA A 88 4.86 -14.98 -7.23
CA ALA A 88 4.69 -15.16 -5.79
C ALA A 88 4.07 -13.93 -5.10
N LEU A 89 4.48 -12.72 -5.48
CA LEU A 89 3.88 -11.47 -4.98
C LEU A 89 2.43 -11.33 -5.45
N ARG A 90 2.15 -11.65 -6.71
CA ARG A 90 0.79 -11.67 -7.25
C ARG A 90 -0.11 -12.61 -6.44
N ASP A 91 0.34 -13.83 -6.20
CA ASP A 91 -0.45 -14.85 -5.51
C ASP A 91 -0.63 -14.53 -4.02
N ALA A 92 0.37 -13.95 -3.37
CA ALA A 92 0.23 -13.45 -1.99
C ALA A 92 -0.83 -12.34 -1.89
N LEU A 93 -0.84 -11.38 -2.83
CA LEU A 93 -1.84 -10.31 -2.87
C LEU A 93 -3.25 -10.83 -3.16
N LEU A 94 -3.38 -11.81 -4.05
CA LEU A 94 -4.66 -12.49 -4.31
C LEU A 94 -5.13 -13.29 -3.09
N GLY A 95 -4.22 -14.01 -2.42
CA GLY A 95 -4.52 -14.83 -1.25
C GLY A 95 -5.10 -14.02 -0.08
N VAL A 96 -4.67 -12.76 0.07
CA VAL A 96 -5.20 -11.83 1.07
C VAL A 96 -6.34 -10.94 0.55
N GLN A 97 -6.82 -11.17 -0.68
CA GLN A 97 -7.86 -10.39 -1.36
C GLN A 97 -7.54 -8.89 -1.36
N ALA A 98 -6.29 -8.54 -1.67
CA ALA A 98 -5.79 -7.17 -1.61
C ALA A 98 -6.57 -6.23 -2.54
N LYS A 99 -7.03 -5.10 -1.99
CA LYS A 99 -7.40 -3.92 -2.78
C LYS A 99 -6.16 -3.07 -2.98
N LEU A 100 -5.71 -2.87 -4.21
CA LEU A 100 -4.43 -2.21 -4.45
C LEU A 100 -4.40 -1.26 -5.65
N VAL A 101 -3.50 -0.30 -5.58
CA VAL A 101 -3.02 0.50 -6.71
C VAL A 101 -1.53 0.27 -6.88
N GLU A 102 -1.12 -0.04 -8.11
CA GLU A 102 0.28 -0.18 -8.48
C GLU A 102 0.89 1.19 -8.83
N VAL A 103 2.06 1.50 -8.29
CA VAL A 103 2.75 2.77 -8.48
C VAL A 103 4.17 2.55 -8.99
N HIS A 104 4.55 3.26 -10.04
CA HIS A 104 5.92 3.32 -10.54
C HIS A 104 6.41 4.76 -10.58
N LEU A 105 7.58 5.02 -10.00
CA LEU A 105 8.19 6.35 -10.02
C LEU A 105 8.49 6.82 -11.47
N SER A 106 9.05 5.93 -12.28
CA SER A 106 9.36 6.19 -13.70
C SER A 106 8.20 5.80 -14.61
N ASN A 107 8.16 6.36 -15.83
CA ASN A 107 7.25 5.89 -16.86
C ASN A 107 7.75 4.55 -17.40
N ILE A 108 7.09 3.44 -17.04
CA ILE A 108 7.50 2.10 -17.46
C ILE A 108 7.33 1.88 -18.97
N HIS A 109 6.40 2.59 -19.62
CA HIS A 109 6.13 2.48 -21.05
C HIS A 109 7.17 3.19 -21.93
N GLN A 110 8.00 4.07 -21.35
CA GLN A 110 9.15 4.68 -22.04
C GLN A 110 10.43 3.84 -21.95
N ARG A 111 10.36 2.69 -21.25
CA ARG A 111 11.51 1.83 -20.98
C ARG A 111 11.46 0.58 -21.86
N GLU A 112 12.32 -0.39 -21.57
CA GLU A 112 12.43 -1.64 -22.31
C GLU A 112 11.11 -2.42 -22.32
N ALA A 113 10.83 -3.15 -23.40
CA ALA A 113 9.55 -3.83 -23.61
C ALA A 113 9.17 -4.81 -22.48
N PHE A 114 10.14 -5.47 -21.86
CA PHE A 114 9.90 -6.38 -20.73
C PHE A 114 9.35 -5.66 -19.48
N ARG A 115 9.46 -4.33 -19.40
CA ARG A 115 8.92 -3.52 -18.30
C ARG A 115 7.49 -3.06 -18.53
N HIS A 116 6.95 -3.26 -19.74
CA HIS A 116 5.60 -2.82 -20.07
C HIS A 116 4.55 -3.75 -19.47
N HIS A 117 4.93 -5.00 -19.20
CA HIS A 117 4.11 -6.00 -18.54
C HIS A 117 4.41 -6.03 -17.04
N SER A 118 3.36 -6.08 -16.22
CA SER A 118 3.46 -6.43 -14.81
C SER A 118 2.40 -7.46 -14.42
N TYR A 119 2.79 -8.42 -13.60
CA TYR A 119 1.93 -9.47 -13.03
C TYR A 119 0.91 -8.94 -12.02
N LEU A 120 0.99 -7.66 -11.65
CA LEU A 120 0.05 -7.03 -10.71
C LEU A 120 -1.02 -6.19 -11.42
N GLN A 121 -0.80 -5.82 -12.70
CA GLN A 121 -1.67 -4.87 -13.41
C GLN A 121 -3.10 -5.39 -13.56
N ASP A 122 -3.29 -6.70 -13.72
CA ASP A 122 -4.60 -7.34 -13.89
C ASP A 122 -5.40 -7.41 -12.57
N ILE A 123 -4.72 -7.43 -11.44
CA ILE A 123 -5.34 -7.50 -10.10
C ILE A 123 -5.42 -6.13 -9.41
N ALA A 124 -4.73 -5.11 -9.93
CA ALA A 124 -4.77 -3.76 -9.42
C ALA A 124 -6.02 -3.00 -9.86
N GLN A 125 -6.54 -2.13 -8.98
CA GLN A 125 -7.65 -1.22 -9.31
C GLN A 125 -7.21 -0.11 -10.28
N GLY A 126 -5.91 0.17 -10.33
CA GLY A 126 -5.31 1.13 -11.22
C GLY A 126 -3.78 1.09 -11.14
N VAL A 127 -3.14 1.63 -12.18
CA VAL A 127 -1.69 1.73 -12.29
C VAL A 127 -1.33 3.20 -12.52
N ILE A 128 -0.41 3.73 -11.72
CA ILE A 128 0.11 5.10 -11.84
C ILE A 128 1.61 5.01 -12.11
N CYS A 129 2.07 5.51 -13.27
CA CYS A 129 3.49 5.51 -13.62
C CYS A 129 3.97 6.88 -14.13
N GLY A 130 5.26 7.18 -13.94
CA GLY A 130 5.91 8.35 -14.54
C GLY A 130 5.68 9.68 -13.83
N LEU A 131 5.04 9.68 -12.66
CA LEU A 131 4.75 10.89 -11.89
C LEU A 131 5.62 11.03 -10.62
N GLY A 132 6.68 10.22 -10.51
CA GLY A 132 7.56 10.20 -9.35
C GLY A 132 6.80 9.93 -8.06
N ALA A 133 7.23 10.56 -6.96
CA ALA A 133 6.62 10.37 -5.65
C ALA A 133 5.15 10.81 -5.57
N LYS A 134 4.68 11.68 -6.48
CA LYS A 134 3.28 12.12 -6.51
C LYS A 134 2.31 10.95 -6.75
N GLY A 135 2.75 9.88 -7.40
CA GLY A 135 1.92 8.70 -7.63
C GLY A 135 1.41 8.05 -6.34
N TYR A 136 2.20 8.05 -5.26
CA TYR A 136 1.77 7.53 -3.96
C TYR A 136 0.64 8.36 -3.35
N ASN A 137 0.75 9.70 -3.44
CA ASN A 137 -0.30 10.60 -2.94
C ASN A 137 -1.60 10.43 -3.74
N MET A 138 -1.50 10.25 -5.06
CA MET A 138 -2.67 10.02 -5.91
C MET A 138 -3.36 8.68 -5.59
N ALA A 139 -2.58 7.62 -5.37
CA ALA A 139 -3.10 6.31 -4.96
C ALA A 139 -3.80 6.38 -3.58
N LEU A 140 -3.19 7.09 -2.63
CA LEU A 140 -3.78 7.31 -1.31
C LEU A 140 -5.11 8.09 -1.41
N ASN A 141 -5.12 9.19 -2.16
CA ASN A 141 -6.33 9.99 -2.36
C ASN A 141 -7.43 9.19 -3.06
N TYR A 142 -7.08 8.40 -4.08
CA TYR A 142 -8.03 7.49 -4.74
C TYR A 142 -8.71 6.56 -3.73
N TRP A 143 -7.94 5.95 -2.82
CA TRP A 143 -8.50 5.10 -1.78
C TRP A 143 -9.43 5.90 -0.86
N LEU A 144 -8.96 7.02 -0.30
CA LEU A 144 -9.73 7.88 0.60
C LEU A 144 -11.09 8.28 0.02
N ASP A 145 -11.13 8.59 -1.28
CA ASP A 145 -12.37 8.97 -1.98
C ASP A 145 -13.27 7.76 -2.27
N SER A 146 -12.68 6.58 -2.51
CA SER A 146 -13.38 5.34 -2.85
C SER A 146 -14.10 4.70 -1.67
N VAL A 147 -13.59 4.88 -0.44
CA VAL A 147 -14.19 4.25 0.74
C VAL A 147 -15.47 4.98 1.14
N SER A 148 -16.57 4.21 1.23
CA SER A 148 -17.75 4.56 2.00
C SER A 148 -17.58 4.00 3.41
N TRP A 149 -17.48 4.88 4.39
CA TRP A 149 -17.28 4.55 5.81
C TRP A 149 -18.60 4.28 6.52
#